data_AF-A0A975HI26-F1
#
_entry.id   AF-A0A975HI26-F1
#
_cell.length_a   1.000
_cell.length_b   1.000
_cell.length_c   1.000
_cell.angle_alpha   90.00
_cell.angle_beta   90.00
_cell.angle_gamma   90.00
#
_symmetry.space_group_name_H-M   'P 1'
#
loop_
_entity.id
_entity.type
_entity.pdbx_description
1 polymer ?
#
loop_
_entity_poly.entity_id
_entity_poly.type
_entity_poly.pdbx_seq_one_letter_code
_entity_poly.pdbx_strand_id
1 'polypeptide(L)'
;MKNLALIFTAVVLSACGGTNDDGSSKSTYSSCKITKSEALFAEDRDQDLKQCWNAAGKGYESQGDALQWCERQVNSYIASRYVVGHTVQYMVESTNCKS
;
A
#
# COMPACT_ATOMS: atom_id res chain seq x y z
N MET A 1 11.40 60.22 -14.18
CA MET A 1 10.40 59.23 -14.62
C MET A 1 10.12 58.29 -13.47
N LYS A 2 8.86 58.24 -13.02
CA LYS A 2 8.41 57.51 -11.83
C LYS A 2 8.10 56.05 -12.19
N ASN A 3 8.62 55.16 -11.35
CA ASN A 3 8.01 53.96 -10.75
C ASN A 3 7.47 52.81 -11.63
N LEU A 4 7.63 51.63 -11.03
CA LEU A 4 6.87 50.38 -11.20
C LEU A 4 7.28 49.46 -12.35
N ALA A 5 7.99 48.39 -11.98
CA ALA A 5 7.53 47.03 -12.27
C ALA A 5 8.16 46.03 -11.28
N LEU A 6 7.44 45.81 -10.17
CA LEU A 6 7.48 44.57 -9.40
C LEU A 6 6.97 43.45 -10.33
N ILE A 7 7.81 42.45 -10.64
CA ILE A 7 7.39 41.20 -11.28
C ILE A 7 7.84 40.06 -10.36
N PHE A 8 6.98 39.72 -9.43
CA PHE A 8 6.13 38.52 -9.47
C PHE A 8 6.92 37.23 -9.24
N THR A 9 7.07 36.97 -7.94
CA THR A 9 7.31 35.68 -7.31
C THR A 9 6.47 34.58 -7.97
N ALA A 10 7.11 33.65 -8.66
CA ALA A 10 6.51 32.37 -9.04
C ALA A 10 7.36 31.25 -8.43
N VAL A 11 7.13 31.01 -7.13
CA VAL A 11 7.58 29.80 -6.44
C VAL A 11 6.76 28.64 -7.01
N VAL A 12 7.36 27.87 -7.91
CA VAL A 12 6.79 26.60 -8.38
C VAL A 12 7.18 25.51 -7.37
N LEU A 13 6.47 25.48 -6.24
CA LEU A 13 6.48 24.35 -5.30
C LEU A 13 5.23 23.51 -5.56
N SER A 14 5.35 22.47 -6.38
CA SER A 14 4.40 21.33 -6.38
C SER A 14 4.95 20.16 -7.20
N ALA A 15 6.07 19.59 -6.75
CA ALA A 15 6.46 18.23 -7.11
C ALA A 15 6.25 17.29 -5.90
N CYS A 16 5.06 17.32 -5.30
CA CYS A 16 4.64 16.31 -4.32
C CYS A 16 4.08 15.10 -5.08
N GLY A 17 4.98 14.38 -5.75
CA GLY A 17 4.69 13.15 -6.48
C GLY A 17 5.97 12.35 -6.62
N GLY A 18 6.60 12.06 -5.48
CA GLY A 18 7.84 11.29 -5.45
C GLY A 18 7.57 9.80 -5.58
N THR A 19 8.43 9.11 -6.31
CA THR A 19 8.45 7.64 -6.35
C THR A 19 9.34 7.13 -5.21
N ASN A 20 9.00 5.99 -4.63
CA ASN A 20 9.89 5.23 -3.76
C ASN A 20 10.98 4.54 -4.59
N ASP A 21 12.04 4.06 -3.93
CA ASP A 21 13.15 3.38 -4.60
C ASP A 21 12.73 2.05 -5.28
N ASP A 22 11.57 1.52 -4.89
CA ASP A 22 10.95 0.30 -5.44
C ASP A 22 9.97 0.56 -6.61
N GLY A 23 9.87 1.82 -7.08
CA GLY A 23 9.00 2.21 -8.19
C GLY A 23 7.54 2.52 -7.83
N SER A 24 7.12 2.32 -6.58
CA SER A 24 5.79 2.69 -6.10
C SER A 24 5.66 4.21 -5.88
N SER A 25 4.44 4.77 -5.94
CA SER A 25 4.25 6.19 -5.63
C SER A 25 4.18 6.42 -4.12
N LYS A 26 4.89 7.43 -3.62
CA LYS A 26 4.79 7.87 -2.21
C LYS A 26 3.41 8.41 -1.85
N SER A 27 2.59 8.74 -2.84
CA SER A 27 1.25 9.29 -2.66
C SER A 27 0.13 8.27 -2.78
N THR A 28 0.43 6.99 -3.01
CA THR A 28 -0.56 5.91 -3.16
C THR A 28 -0.23 4.74 -2.24
N TYR A 29 -1.22 3.89 -2.03
CA TYR A 29 -1.09 2.60 -1.36
C TYR A 29 -0.83 1.53 -2.43
N SER A 30 0.37 0.98 -2.42
CA SER A 30 0.92 0.15 -3.49
C SER A 30 1.04 -1.33 -3.10
N SER A 31 0.94 -1.67 -1.82
CA SER A 31 0.92 -3.07 -1.39
C SER A 31 -0.05 -3.34 -0.24
N CYS A 32 -0.33 -4.63 -0.04
CA CYS A 32 -1.13 -5.21 1.04
C CYS A 32 -0.34 -6.36 1.66
N LYS A 33 -0.33 -6.48 2.99
CA LYS A 33 0.37 -7.56 3.70
C LYS A 33 -0.38 -7.99 4.94
N ILE A 34 -0.22 -9.26 5.31
CA ILE A 34 -0.64 -9.77 6.61
C ILE A 34 0.41 -9.41 7.67
N THR A 35 -0.03 -8.91 8.82
CA THR A 35 0.84 -8.41 9.90
C THR A 35 0.67 -9.21 11.18
N LYS A 36 -0.43 -9.95 11.30
CA LYS A 36 -0.70 -10.88 12.41
C LYS A 36 -1.54 -12.04 11.90
N SER A 37 -1.27 -13.24 12.39
CA SER A 37 -2.08 -14.43 12.14
C SER A 37 -2.37 -15.17 13.45
N GLU A 38 -3.63 -15.55 13.63
CA GLU A 38 -4.11 -16.43 14.71
C GLU A 38 -4.21 -17.89 14.25
N ALA A 39 -3.51 -18.29 13.19
CA ALA A 39 -3.46 -19.69 12.76
C ALA A 39 -2.94 -20.59 13.89
N LEU A 40 -3.52 -21.77 14.05
CA LEU A 40 -3.21 -22.68 15.15
C LEU A 40 -1.76 -23.17 15.08
N PHE A 41 -1.29 -23.53 13.89
CA PHE A 41 0.05 -24.04 13.66
C PHE A 41 1.04 -22.90 13.37
N ALA A 42 2.25 -23.02 13.93
CA ALA A 42 3.30 -22.02 13.76
C ALA A 42 3.71 -21.85 12.30
N GLU A 43 3.82 -22.96 11.57
CA GLU A 43 4.16 -22.94 10.17
C GLU A 43 3.13 -22.15 9.35
N ASP A 44 1.84 -22.32 9.62
CA ASP A 44 0.79 -21.56 8.93
C ASP A 44 0.86 -20.08 9.26
N ARG A 45 1.10 -19.69 10.52
CA ARG A 45 1.35 -18.29 10.88
C ARG A 45 2.52 -17.71 10.11
N ASP A 46 3.62 -18.45 10.01
CA ASP A 46 4.82 -18.01 9.28
C ASP A 46 4.54 -17.87 7.78
N GLN A 47 3.70 -18.73 7.20
CA GLN A 47 3.28 -18.64 5.80
C GLN A 47 2.33 -17.47 5.55
N ASP A 48 1.40 -17.21 6.47
CA ASP A 48 0.49 -16.07 6.41
C ASP A 48 1.27 -14.75 6.47
N LEU A 49 2.22 -14.64 7.41
CA LEU A 49 3.05 -13.43 7.60
C LEU A 49 4.01 -13.15 6.43
N LYS A 50 4.27 -14.14 5.58
CA LYS A 50 5.01 -13.96 4.32
C LYS A 50 4.15 -13.39 3.20
N GLN A 51 2.83 -13.37 3.34
CA GLN A 51 1.96 -12.89 2.29
C GLN A 51 2.07 -11.38 2.13
N CYS A 52 2.36 -10.98 0.90
CA CYS A 52 2.40 -9.60 0.47
C CYS A 52 1.99 -9.53 -1.00
N TRP A 53 1.06 -8.64 -1.33
CA TRP A 53 0.56 -8.42 -2.69
C TRP A 53 0.80 -7.00 -3.13
N ASN A 54 1.24 -6.82 -4.36
CA ASN A 54 1.36 -5.51 -4.99
C ASN A 54 0.08 -5.15 -5.72
N ALA A 55 -0.38 -3.91 -5.55
CA ALA A 55 -1.46 -3.36 -6.33
C ALA A 55 -1.01 -3.17 -7.79
N ALA A 56 -1.94 -3.31 -8.73
CA ALA A 56 -1.63 -3.07 -10.13
C ALA A 56 -1.40 -1.57 -10.41
N GLY A 57 -0.55 -1.26 -11.39
CA GLY A 57 -0.29 0.12 -11.81
C GLY A 57 0.39 0.94 -10.72
N LYS A 58 -0.13 2.15 -10.45
CA LYS A 58 0.41 3.06 -9.43
C LYS A 58 -0.19 2.85 -8.04
N GLY A 59 -0.99 1.82 -7.81
CA GLY A 59 -1.71 1.62 -6.55
C GLY A 59 -2.94 2.51 -6.40
N TYR A 60 -3.43 2.62 -5.16
CA TYR A 60 -4.68 3.30 -4.81
C TYR A 60 -4.40 4.64 -4.11
N GLU A 61 -5.03 5.73 -4.52
CA GLU A 61 -4.89 7.04 -3.83
C GLU A 61 -5.69 7.09 -2.52
N SER A 62 -6.86 6.44 -2.49
CA SER A 62 -7.71 6.34 -1.31
C SER A 62 -7.30 5.15 -0.44
N GLN A 63 -7.09 5.41 0.86
CA GLN A 63 -6.84 4.34 1.82
C GLN A 63 -8.02 3.37 1.94
N GLY A 64 -9.26 3.87 1.82
CA GLY A 64 -10.45 3.03 1.89
C GLY A 64 -10.52 2.02 0.74
N ASP A 65 -10.24 2.47 -0.48
CA ASP A 65 -10.23 1.60 -1.67
C ASP A 65 -9.09 0.58 -1.58
N ALA A 66 -7.93 1.02 -1.09
CA ALA A 66 -6.78 0.16 -0.84
C ALA A 66 -7.11 -0.93 0.18
N LEU A 67 -7.76 -0.58 1.30
CA LEU A 67 -8.17 -1.54 2.33
C LEU A 67 -9.19 -2.54 1.79
N GLN A 68 -10.20 -2.10 1.04
CA GLN A 68 -11.17 -3.01 0.41
C GLN A 68 -10.50 -3.98 -0.59
N TRP A 69 -9.52 -3.49 -1.36
CA TRP A 69 -8.74 -4.36 -2.23
C TRP A 69 -7.90 -5.36 -1.41
N CYS A 70 -7.22 -4.88 -0.37
CA CYS A 70 -6.40 -5.71 0.50
C CYS A 70 -7.22 -6.80 1.19
N GLU A 71 -8.41 -6.46 1.68
CA GLU A 71 -9.37 -7.40 2.26
C GLU A 71 -9.73 -8.51 1.27
N ARG A 72 -9.98 -8.19 -0.01
CA ARG A 72 -10.25 -9.20 -1.04
C ARG A 72 -9.06 -10.14 -1.28
N GLN A 73 -7.83 -9.61 -1.28
CA GLN A 73 -6.62 -10.45 -1.43
C GLN A 73 -6.48 -11.42 -0.26
N VAL A 74 -6.59 -10.89 0.96
CA VAL A 74 -6.49 -11.68 2.20
C VAL A 74 -7.58 -12.74 2.26
N ASN A 75 -8.84 -12.38 1.99
CA ASN A 75 -9.95 -13.33 2.01
C ASN A 75 -9.79 -14.42 0.95
N SER A 76 -9.33 -14.07 -0.26
CA SER A 76 -9.02 -15.04 -1.31
C SER A 76 -7.92 -16.02 -0.87
N TYR A 77 -6.84 -15.50 -0.29
CA TYR A 77 -5.75 -16.32 0.24
C TYR A 77 -6.23 -17.28 1.33
N ILE A 78 -6.92 -16.76 2.35
CA ILE A 78 -7.41 -17.58 3.46
C ILE A 78 -8.38 -18.66 2.96
N ALA A 79 -9.32 -18.30 2.09
CA ALA A 79 -10.28 -19.25 1.51
C ALA A 79 -9.60 -20.32 0.64
N SER A 80 -8.49 -20.00 -0.01
CA SER A 80 -7.76 -20.96 -0.85
C SER A 80 -6.92 -21.96 -0.05
N ARG A 81 -6.49 -21.58 1.15
CA ARG A 81 -5.51 -22.33 1.94
C ARG A 81 -6.13 -23.10 3.09
N TYR A 82 -7.20 -22.58 3.70
CA TYR A 82 -7.76 -23.12 4.93
C TYR A 82 -9.19 -23.62 4.74
N VAL A 83 -9.46 -24.84 5.20
CA VAL A 83 -10.82 -25.41 5.23
C VAL A 83 -11.68 -24.66 6.27
N VAL A 84 -11.07 -24.30 7.40
CA VAL A 84 -11.66 -23.46 8.43
C VAL A 84 -10.80 -22.22 8.53
N GLY A 85 -11.34 -21.07 8.12
CA GLY A 85 -10.62 -19.81 8.18
C GLY A 85 -10.31 -19.38 9.61
N HIS A 86 -9.33 -18.50 9.75
CA HIS A 86 -8.92 -17.91 11.02
C HIS A 86 -8.76 -16.39 10.88
N THR A 87 -8.60 -15.72 12.02
CA THR A 87 -8.43 -14.27 12.06
C THR A 87 -7.00 -13.88 11.69
N VAL A 88 -6.88 -12.90 10.81
CA VAL A 88 -5.62 -12.23 10.48
C VAL A 88 -5.79 -10.72 10.55
N GLN A 89 -4.69 -10.00 10.81
CA GLN A 89 -4.63 -8.55 10.65
C GLN A 89 -3.80 -8.23 9.41
N TYR A 90 -4.20 -7.19 8.68
CA TYR A 90 -3.53 -6.76 7.46
C TYR A 90 -3.46 -5.24 7.38
N MET A 91 -2.53 -4.75 6.57
CA MET A 91 -2.37 -3.33 6.31
C MET A 91 -2.02 -3.07 4.85
N VAL A 92 -2.20 -1.82 4.44
CA VAL A 92 -1.73 -1.30 3.15
C VAL A 92 -0.54 -0.38 3.34
N GLU A 93 0.46 -0.48 2.46
CA GLU A 93 1.69 0.32 2.52
C GLU A 93 1.90 1.05 1.17
N SER A 94 2.60 2.18 1.20
CA SER A 94 2.94 2.95 -0.01
C SER A 94 4.14 2.42 -0.77
N THR A 95 4.83 1.41 -0.24
CA THR A 95 5.94 0.69 -0.87
C THR A 95 5.46 -0.63 -1.46
N ASN A 96 6.15 -1.13 -2.48
CA ASN A 96 5.95 -2.48 -3.00
C ASN A 96 6.50 -3.53 -2.01
N CYS A 97 5.92 -4.72 -2.07
CA CYS A 97 6.46 -5.92 -1.46
C CYS A 97 7.87 -6.19 -1.98
N LYS A 98 8.80 -6.50 -1.07
CA LYS A 98 10.15 -6.93 -1.43
C LYS A 98 10.14 -8.38 -1.89
N SER A 99 10.80 -8.65 -3.01
CA SER A 99 11.00 -9.99 -3.58
C SER A 99 12.05 -10.79 -2.84
#